data_AF-A0A7K4G392-F1
#
_entry.id   AF-A0A7K4G392-F1
#
_cell.length_a   1.000
_cell.length_b   1.000
_cell.length_c   1.000
_cell.angle_alpha   90.00
_cell.angle_beta   90.00
_cell.angle_gamma   90.00
#
_symmetry.space_group_name_H-M   'P 1'
#
loop_
_entity.id
_entity.type
_entity.pdbx_description
1 polymer ?
#
loop_
_entity_poly.entity_id
_entity_poly.type
_entity_poly.pdbx_seq_one_letter_code
_entity_poly.pdbx_strand_id
1 'polypeptide(L)'
;LTKSAKSRRSISIIANYAFDIKKFLDVGKNNFSPSPNVDSVVLKIIKKKSVEKDLIYVINKMFSYRRKTIQNIFKQFGKETIIEKRLDDLSGDEIIDLAKEILKR
;
A
#
# COMPACT_ATOMS: atom_id res chain seq x y z
N LEU A 1 6.28 -7.86 3.42
CA LEU A 1 7.54 -7.08 3.61
C LEU A 1 7.23 -5.63 4.03
N THR A 2 6.92 -5.44 5.31
CA THR A 2 7.01 -4.21 6.12
C THR A 2 6.46 -4.64 7.48
N LYS A 3 7.29 -4.72 8.52
CA LYS A 3 6.87 -5.25 9.84
C LYS A 3 6.09 -4.22 10.67
N SER A 4 6.21 -2.93 10.35
CA SER A 4 5.58 -1.83 11.08
C SER A 4 4.48 -1.16 10.25
N ALA A 5 3.30 -1.01 10.87
CA ALA A 5 2.19 -0.25 10.32
C ALA A 5 2.57 1.20 9.94
N LYS A 6 3.49 1.80 10.71
CA LYS A 6 3.93 3.20 10.52
C LYS A 6 4.84 3.44 9.32
N SER A 7 5.51 2.41 8.78
CA SER A 7 6.36 2.56 7.58
C SER A 7 5.64 2.14 6.28
N ARG A 8 4.46 1.54 6.40
CA ARG A 8 3.65 1.04 5.29
C ARG A 8 3.26 2.18 4.34
N ARG A 9 3.42 2.02 3.04
CA ARG A 9 2.98 3.00 2.02
C ARG A 9 1.86 2.41 1.15
N SER A 10 1.20 3.25 0.34
CA SER A 10 0.16 2.80 -0.59
C SER A 10 0.65 1.68 -1.52
N ILE A 11 1.89 1.79 -2.02
CA ILE A 11 2.50 0.76 -2.86
C ILE A 11 2.54 -0.60 -2.17
N SER A 12 2.80 -0.66 -0.86
CA SER A 12 2.81 -1.92 -0.10
C SER A 12 1.40 -2.53 -0.03
N ILE A 13 0.36 -1.70 0.14
CA ILE A 13 -1.04 -2.17 0.15
C ILE A 13 -1.44 -2.71 -1.21
N ILE A 14 -1.21 -1.93 -2.26
CA ILE A 14 -1.57 -2.28 -3.64
C ILE A 14 -0.82 -3.55 -4.07
N ALA A 15 0.49 -3.62 -3.81
CA ALA A 15 1.32 -4.74 -4.22
C ALA A 15 0.94 -6.05 -3.50
N ASN A 16 0.75 -6.02 -2.17
CA ASN A 16 0.32 -7.22 -1.44
C ASN A 16 -1.12 -7.65 -1.81
N TYR A 17 -1.98 -6.71 -2.21
CA TYR A 17 -3.32 -7.03 -2.68
C TYR A 17 -3.29 -7.70 -4.07
N ALA A 18 -2.45 -7.22 -4.98
CA ALA A 18 -2.39 -7.68 -6.36
C ALA A 18 -1.50 -8.92 -6.58
N PHE A 19 -0.49 -9.14 -5.73
CA PHE A 19 0.57 -10.12 -5.96
C PHE A 19 0.88 -10.98 -4.72
N ASP A 20 1.32 -12.21 -4.93
CA ASP A 20 2.10 -12.97 -3.95
C ASP A 20 3.57 -12.57 -4.09
N ILE A 21 4.15 -11.98 -3.04
CA ILE A 21 5.50 -11.41 -3.04
C ILE A 21 6.34 -12.15 -2.00
N LYS A 22 7.39 -12.81 -2.46
CA LYS A 22 8.34 -13.53 -1.61
C LYS A 22 9.74 -13.00 -1.84
N LYS A 23 10.47 -12.73 -0.74
CA LYS A 23 11.90 -12.45 -0.82
C LYS A 23 12.60 -13.74 -1.23
N PHE A 24 13.39 -13.68 -2.30
CA PHE A 24 14.09 -14.85 -2.84
C PHE A 24 15.52 -14.92 -2.31
N LEU A 25 16.30 -13.84 -2.49
CA LEU A 25 17.67 -13.75 -1.95
C LEU A 25 18.12 -12.30 -1.78
N ASP A 26 19.09 -12.08 -0.89
CA ASP A 26 19.81 -10.82 -0.74
C ASP A 26 21.01 -10.77 -1.69
N VAL A 27 21.26 -9.61 -2.30
CA VAL A 27 22.41 -9.38 -3.19
C VAL A 27 23.22 -8.20 -2.65
N GLY A 28 24.39 -8.47 -2.10
CA GLY A 28 25.29 -7.41 -1.63
C GLY A 28 25.79 -6.54 -2.78
N LYS A 29 26.00 -5.25 -2.53
CA LYS A 29 26.47 -4.28 -3.55
C LYS A 29 27.75 -4.68 -4.29
N ASN A 30 28.65 -5.42 -3.64
CA ASN A 30 29.92 -5.87 -4.23
C ASN A 30 29.75 -6.94 -5.33
N ASN A 31 28.53 -7.45 -5.55
CA ASN A 31 28.22 -8.38 -6.63
C ASN A 31 27.93 -7.70 -7.98
N PHE A 32 28.04 -6.36 -8.05
CA PHE A 32 27.79 -5.58 -9.26
C PHE A 32 29.05 -4.85 -9.72
N SER A 33 29.14 -4.58 -11.02
CA SER A 33 30.20 -3.75 -11.62
C SER A 33 29.60 -2.72 -12.59
N PRO A 34 29.69 -1.40 -12.30
CA PRO A 34 30.22 -0.81 -11.07
C PRO A 34 29.35 -1.11 -9.84
N SER A 35 29.95 -1.11 -8.65
CA SER A 35 29.22 -1.35 -7.39
C SER A 35 28.27 -0.18 -7.10
N PRO A 36 26.98 -0.44 -6.80
CA PRO A 36 26.06 0.57 -6.31
C PRO A 36 26.37 0.97 -4.85
N ASN A 37 25.71 2.03 -4.38
CA ASN A 37 25.84 2.53 -3.01
C ASN A 37 25.00 1.78 -1.96
N VAL A 38 24.13 0.87 -2.40
CA VAL A 38 23.15 0.16 -1.55
C VAL A 38 23.10 -1.31 -1.92
N ASP A 39 22.70 -2.14 -0.95
CA ASP A 39 22.42 -3.56 -1.21
C ASP A 39 21.11 -3.73 -1.98
N SER A 40 21.02 -4.84 -2.69
CA SER A 40 19.88 -5.23 -3.51
C SER A 40 19.20 -6.49 -2.96
N VAL A 41 17.98 -6.75 -3.43
CA VAL A 41 17.21 -7.95 -3.08
C VAL A 41 16.48 -8.47 -4.31
N VAL A 42 16.48 -9.78 -4.50
CA VAL A 42 15.66 -10.42 -5.53
C VAL A 42 14.30 -10.79 -4.93
N LEU A 43 13.24 -10.34 -5.57
CA LEU A 43 11.86 -10.66 -5.19
C LEU A 43 11.23 -11.59 -6.22
N LYS A 44 10.56 -12.63 -5.76
CA LYS A 44 9.62 -13.43 -6.55
C LYS A 44 8.23 -12.79 -6.42
N ILE A 45 7.68 -12.34 -7.53
CA ILE A 45 6.36 -11.68 -7.60
C ILE A 45 5.47 -12.48 -8.54
N ILE A 46 4.36 -13.00 -8.02
CA ILE A 46 3.36 -13.74 -8.81
C ILE A 46 2.05 -12.96 -8.78
N LYS A 47 1.46 -12.69 -9.96
CA LYS A 47 0.16 -12.03 -10.05
C LYS A 47 -0.93 -12.90 -9.45
N LYS A 48 -1.65 -12.36 -8.47
CA LYS A 48 -2.84 -12.98 -7.85
C LYS A 48 -4.12 -12.48 -8.50
N LYS A 49 -4.23 -11.16 -8.73
CA LYS A 49 -5.40 -10.53 -9.35
C LYS A 49 -5.05 -9.23 -10.05
N SER A 50 -5.89 -8.83 -11.00
CA SER A 50 -5.85 -7.49 -11.59
C SER A 50 -6.50 -6.48 -10.64
N VAL A 51 -5.99 -5.25 -10.63
CA VAL A 51 -6.51 -4.15 -9.82
C VAL A 51 -6.85 -3.00 -10.76
N GLU A 52 -8.05 -2.44 -10.60
CA GLU A 52 -8.52 -1.32 -11.40
C GLU A 52 -7.73 -0.03 -11.08
N LYS A 53 -7.58 0.83 -12.09
CA LYS A 53 -6.85 2.10 -11.96
C LYS A 53 -7.49 3.02 -10.92
N ASP A 54 -8.81 3.04 -10.83
CA ASP A 54 -9.53 3.90 -9.89
C ASP A 54 -9.29 3.46 -8.44
N LEU A 55 -9.24 2.15 -8.18
CA LEU A 55 -8.90 1.63 -6.85
C LEU A 55 -7.46 2.00 -6.46
N ILE A 56 -6.50 1.88 -7.40
CA ILE A 56 -5.12 2.34 -7.18
C ILE A 56 -5.08 3.83 -6.87
N TYR A 57 -5.83 4.65 -7.62
CA TYR A 57 -5.92 6.09 -7.43
C TYR A 57 -6.47 6.44 -6.04
N VAL A 58 -7.60 5.84 -5.63
CA VAL A 58 -8.21 6.09 -4.32
C VAL A 58 -7.26 5.71 -3.19
N ILE A 59 -6.63 4.53 -3.24
CA ILE A 59 -5.68 4.11 -2.20
C ILE A 59 -4.51 5.11 -2.11
N ASN A 60 -3.92 5.51 -3.25
CA ASN A 60 -2.86 6.52 -3.26
C ASN A 60 -3.32 7.85 -2.66
N LYS A 61 -4.53 8.30 -3.01
CA LYS A 61 -5.11 9.54 -2.49
C LYS A 61 -5.39 9.46 -1.00
N MET A 62 -5.91 8.35 -0.48
CA MET A 62 -6.07 8.13 0.96
C MET A 62 -4.72 8.29 1.70
N PHE A 63 -3.64 7.70 1.20
CA PHE A 63 -2.31 7.82 1.81
C PHE A 63 -1.72 9.24 1.74
N SER A 64 -2.20 10.12 0.85
CA SER A 64 -1.84 11.54 0.87
C SER A 64 -2.37 12.27 2.11
N TYR A 65 -3.42 11.74 2.74
CA TYR A 65 -4.04 12.24 3.96
C TYR A 65 -3.72 11.37 5.19
N ARG A 66 -2.58 10.65 5.19
CA ARG A 66 -2.19 9.71 6.27
C ARG A 66 -2.35 10.25 7.69
N ARG A 67 -2.10 11.55 7.90
CA ARG A 67 -2.26 12.23 9.21
C ARG A 67 -3.69 12.67 9.50
N LYS A 68 -4.71 12.21 8.78
CA LYS A 68 -6.12 12.48 9.05
C LYS A 68 -6.82 11.19 9.47
N THR A 69 -7.93 11.33 10.20
CA THR A 69 -8.82 10.20 10.52
C THR A 69 -9.54 9.73 9.27
N ILE A 70 -10.01 8.48 9.25
CA ILE A 70 -10.75 7.91 8.11
C ILE A 70 -11.99 8.74 7.80
N GLN A 71 -12.72 9.21 8.81
CA GLN A 71 -13.80 10.18 8.65
C GLN A 71 -13.40 11.41 7.84
N ASN A 72 -12.28 12.04 8.18
CA ASN A 72 -11.80 13.23 7.46
C ASN A 72 -11.30 12.90 6.05
N ILE A 73 -10.82 11.68 5.82
CA ILE A 73 -10.44 11.18 4.49
C ILE A 73 -11.68 10.99 3.62
N PHE A 74 -12.73 10.33 4.13
CA PHE A 74 -13.99 10.11 3.41
C PHE A 74 -14.65 11.42 2.98
N LYS A 75 -14.60 12.44 3.83
CA LYS A 75 -15.08 13.80 3.49
C LYS A 75 -14.38 14.38 2.24
N GLN A 76 -13.11 14.03 1.97
CA GLN A 76 -12.40 14.48 0.76
C GLN A 76 -12.96 13.85 -0.53
N PHE A 77 -13.72 12.77 -0.40
CA PHE A 77 -14.39 12.08 -1.50
C PHE A 77 -15.90 12.34 -1.52
N GLY A 78 -16.40 13.29 -0.71
CA GLY A 78 -17.84 13.57 -0.61
C GLY A 78 -18.64 12.45 0.04
N LYS A 79 -18.01 11.63 0.88
CA LYS A 79 -18.63 10.53 1.62
C LYS A 79 -18.53 10.78 3.12
N GLU A 80 -19.40 10.14 3.90
CA GLU A 80 -19.39 10.23 5.35
C GLU A 80 -19.13 8.87 6.00
N THR A 81 -18.48 8.89 7.15
CA THR A 81 -18.27 7.72 8.00
C THR A 81 -17.98 8.18 9.42
N ILE A 82 -18.19 7.32 10.41
CA ILE A 82 -17.95 7.59 11.83
C ILE A 82 -16.60 7.03 12.32
N ILE A 83 -15.77 6.52 11.42
CA ILE A 83 -14.49 5.90 11.78
C ILE A 83 -13.45 6.97 12.14
N GLU A 84 -13.10 7.05 13.42
CA GLU A 84 -12.11 8.00 13.96
C GLU A 84 -10.66 7.49 13.91
N LYS A 85 -10.45 6.23 13.49
CA LYS A 85 -9.12 5.64 13.29
C LYS A 85 -8.33 6.33 12.17
N ARG A 86 -7.02 6.09 12.07
CA ARG A 86 -6.18 6.50 10.93
C ARG A 86 -5.79 5.28 10.10
N LEU A 87 -5.24 5.52 8.90
CA LEU A 87 -4.73 4.43 8.02
C LEU A 87 -3.67 3.54 8.69
N ASP A 88 -2.94 4.08 9.66
CA ASP A 88 -1.89 3.33 10.36
C ASP A 88 -2.48 2.33 11.34
N ASP A 89 -3.71 2.58 11.81
CA ASP A 89 -4.44 1.73 12.75
C ASP A 89 -5.23 0.61 12.05
N LEU A 90 -5.20 0.58 10.71
CA LEU A 90 -5.90 -0.40 9.88
C LEU A 90 -4.93 -1.40 9.24
N SER A 91 -5.45 -2.60 9.01
CA SER A 91 -4.84 -3.63 8.17
C SER A 91 -4.89 -3.24 6.69
N GLY A 92 -4.12 -3.95 5.87
CA GLY A 92 -4.12 -3.71 4.43
C GLY A 92 -5.45 -4.01 3.77
N ASP A 93 -6.12 -5.10 4.19
CA ASP A 93 -7.41 -5.51 3.63
C ASP A 93 -8.52 -4.53 4.02
N GLU A 94 -8.56 -4.05 5.27
CA GLU A 94 -9.50 -2.99 5.68
C GLU A 94 -9.35 -1.71 4.85
N ILE A 95 -8.12 -1.29 4.54
CA ILE A 95 -7.87 -0.12 3.69
C ILE A 95 -8.40 -0.35 2.27
N ILE A 96 -8.23 -1.56 1.72
CA ILE A 96 -8.76 -1.90 0.39
C ILE A 96 -10.29 -1.82 0.40
N ASP A 97 -10.94 -2.35 1.42
CA ASP A 97 -12.40 -2.39 1.47
C ASP A 97 -13.02 -1.00 1.65
N LEU A 98 -12.41 -0.14 2.47
CA LEU A 98 -12.77 1.28 2.54
C LEU A 98 -12.58 2.00 1.20
N ALA A 99 -11.49 1.70 0.47
CA ALA A 99 -11.26 2.28 -0.84
C ALA A 99 -12.32 1.85 -1.87
N LYS A 100 -12.78 0.59 -1.80
CA LYS A 100 -13.90 0.11 -2.62
C LYS A 100 -15.20 0.79 -2.24
N GLU A 101 -15.44 1.05 -0.95
CA GLU A 101 -16.63 1.78 -0.48
C GLU A 101 -16.68 3.20 -1.04
N ILE A 102 -15.55 3.91 -1.04
CA ILE A 102 -15.42 5.23 -1.65
C ILE A 102 -15.78 5.20 -3.15
N LEU A 103 -15.42 4.12 -3.85
CA LEU A 103 -15.74 3.95 -5.28
C LEU A 103 -17.20 3.59 -5.56
N LYS A 104 -17.94 3.06 -4.57
CA LYS A 104 -19.36 2.78 -4.75
C LYS A 104 -20.10 4.11 -4.90
N ARG A 105 -20.88 4.22 -5.97
CA ARG A 105 -21.71 5.40 -6.25
C ARG A 105 -22.73 5.59 -5.13
#